data_AF-A0A2J8PG18-F1
#
_entry.id   AF-A0A2J8PG18-F1
#
_cell.length_a   1.000
_cell.length_b   1.000
_cell.length_c   1.000
_cell.angle_alpha   90.00
_cell.angle_beta   90.00
_cell.angle_gamma   90.00
#
_symmetry.space_group_name_H-M   'P 1'
#
loop_
_entity.id
_entity.type
_entity.pdbx_description
1 polymer ?
#
loop_
_entity_poly.entity_id
_entity_poly.type
_entity_poly.pdbx_seq_one_letter_code
_entity_poly.pdbx_strand_id
1 'polypeptide(L)' 'SFYNWDADIAVCNSSPNYQVIADNPEGLLFRYKRDRKILNVDPKAQPGDNSTRIPILTELYIQAVIFDHISRRKT' A
#
# COMPACT_ATOMS: atom_id res chain seq x y z
N SER A 1 -5.82 -7.50 -4.98
CA SER A 1 -4.53 -7.46 -5.69
C SER A 1 -3.54 -8.34 -4.96
N PHE A 2 -2.57 -8.91 -5.66
CA PHE A 2 -1.53 -9.79 -5.14
C PHE A 2 -0.20 -9.41 -5.78
N TYR A 3 0.90 -9.56 -5.05
CA TYR A 3 2.25 -9.32 -5.55
C TYR A 3 3.17 -10.44 -5.05
N ASN A 4 3.89 -11.07 -5.97
CA ASN A 4 4.90 -12.08 -5.66
C ASN A 4 6.28 -11.42 -5.70
N TRP A 5 6.91 -11.28 -4.54
CA TRP A 5 8.23 -10.66 -4.38
C TRP A 5 9.38 -11.45 -5.02
N ASP A 6 9.25 -12.78 -5.13
CA ASP A 6 10.32 -13.63 -5.67
C ASP A 6 10.37 -13.55 -7.21
N ALA A 7 9.21 -13.42 -7.85
CA ALA A 7 9.08 -13.41 -9.30
C ALA A 7 8.87 -12.00 -9.89
N ASP A 8 8.68 -10.98 -9.05
CA ASP A 8 8.31 -9.61 -9.46
C ASP A 8 7.02 -9.58 -10.31
N ILE A 9 6.03 -10.41 -9.93
CA ILE A 9 4.75 -10.52 -10.65
C ILE A 9 3.62 -9.93 -9.82
N ALA A 10 2.91 -8.96 -10.40
CA ALA A 10 1.75 -8.32 -9.81
C ALA A 10 0.44 -8.72 -10.50
N VAL A 11 -0.57 -9.12 -9.72
CA VAL A 11 -1.97 -9.23 -10.17
C VAL A 11 -2.76 -8.09 -9.54
N CYS A 12 -3.04 -7.06 -10.33
CA CYS A 12 -3.67 -5.83 -9.85
C CYS A 12 -5.16 -5.83 -10.15
N ASN A 13 -5.99 -5.80 -9.11
CA ASN A 13 -7.43 -5.58 -9.27
C ASN A 13 -7.69 -4.07 -9.40
N SER A 14 -8.59 -3.69 -10.29
CA SER A 14 -9.06 -2.30 -10.36
C SER A 14 -9.76 -1.95 -9.04
N SER A 15 -9.36 -0.82 -8.45
CA SER A 15 -9.98 -0.25 -7.25
C SER A 15 -10.41 1.19 -7.55
N PRO A 16 -11.56 1.66 -7.04
CA PRO A 16 -11.97 3.06 -7.19
C PRO A 16 -11.02 4.02 -6.47
N ASN A 17 -10.35 3.57 -5.40
CA ASN A 17 -9.58 4.42 -4.51
C ASN A 17 -8.09 4.38 -4.79
N TYR A 18 -7.53 3.20 -5.09
CA TYR A 18 -6.08 3.03 -5.20
C TYR A 18 -5.67 2.58 -6.59
N GLN A 19 -4.53 3.10 -7.03
CA GLN A 19 -3.74 2.54 -8.11
C GLN A 19 -2.55 1.80 -7.49
N VAL A 20 -2.31 0.57 -7.96
CA VAL A 20 -1.10 -0.19 -7.61
C VAL A 20 0.03 0.24 -8.55
N ILE A 21 1.20 0.53 -8.00
CA ILE A 21 2.44 0.82 -8.73
C ILE A 21 3.41 -0.29 -8.34
N ALA A 22 3.61 -1.24 -9.25
CA ALA A 22 4.37 -2.47 -9.00
C ALA A 22 5.70 -2.54 -9.78
N ASP A 23 5.95 -1.57 -10.67
CA ASP A 23 7.14 -1.44 -11.52
C ASP A 23 8.18 -0.47 -10.92
N ASN A 24 8.06 -0.12 -9.64
CA ASN A 24 9.00 0.76 -8.96
C ASN A 24 10.19 -0.05 -8.41
N PRO A 25 11.45 0.33 -8.73
CA PRO A 25 12.66 -0.30 -8.17
C PRO A 25 12.73 -0.34 -6.64
N GLU A 26 12.07 0.59 -5.95
CA GLU A 26 12.00 0.63 -4.48
C GLU A 26 10.94 -0.33 -3.89
N GLY A 27 10.22 -1.05 -4.75
CA GLY A 27 9.21 -2.03 -4.38
C GLY A 27 7.77 -1.54 -4.59
N LEU A 28 6.82 -2.29 -4.02
CA LEU A 28 5.39 -2.06 -4.22
C LEU A 28 4.91 -0.76 -3.56
N LEU A 29 4.19 0.06 -4.31
CA LEU A 29 3.52 1.27 -3.79
C LEU A 29 2.03 1.28 -4.15
N PHE A 30 1.26 2.00 -3.35
CA PHE A 30 -0.14 2.30 -3.64
C PHE A 30 -0.33 3.81 -3.72
N ARG A 31 -0.96 4.30 -4.80
CA ARG A 31 -1.29 5.71 -4.95
C ARG A 31 -2.78 5.91 -4.76
N TYR A 32 -3.16 6.73 -3.78
CA TYR A 32 -4.55 7.13 -3.63
C TYR A 32 -4.94 8.04 -4.80
N LYS A 33 -5.98 7.66 -5.55
CA LYS A 33 -6.30 8.29 -6.84
C LYS A 33 -6.74 9.74 -6.70
N ARG A 34 -7.40 10.10 -5.59
CA ARG A 34 -8.03 11.42 -5.43
C ARG A 34 -7.02 12.53 -5.19
N ASP A 35 -6.09 12.35 -4.26
CA ASP A 35 -5.08 13.37 -3.90
C ASP A 35 -3.65 12.99 -4.30
N ARG A 36 -3.49 11.84 -4.98
CA ARG A 36 -2.22 11.32 -5.52
C ARG A 36 -1.17 11.02 -4.45
N LYS A 37 -1.55 10.97 -3.17
CA LYS A 37 -0.62 10.59 -2.10
C LYS A 37 -0.21 9.13 -2.22
N ILE A 38 1.06 8.88 -1.92
CA ILE A 38 1.68 7.56 -1.96
C ILE A 38 1.56 6.93 -0.59
N LEU A 39 1.21 5.66 -0.60
CA LEU A 39 1.24 4.77 0.52
C LEU A 39 2.33 3.72 0.25
N ASN A 40 3.37 3.75 1.07
CA ASN A 40 4.53 2.87 0.95
C ASN A 40 4.37 1.68 1.90
N VAL A 41 4.44 0.46 1.36
CA VAL A 41 4.26 -0.77 2.14
C VAL A 41 5.55 -1.39 2.64
N ASP A 42 6.72 -0.85 2.29
CA ASP A 42 8.01 -1.29 2.86
C ASP A 42 8.00 -1.08 4.39
N PRO A 43 8.17 -2.15 5.19
CA PRO A 43 8.27 -2.07 6.65
C PRO A 43 9.35 -1.11 7.16
N LYS A 44 10.40 -0.86 6.38
CA LYS A 44 11.52 0.02 6.76
C LYS A 44 11.30 1.49 6.38
N ALA A 45 10.33 1.77 5.51
CA ALA A 45 9.98 3.12 5.10
C ALA A 45 8.81 3.68 5.94
N GLN A 46 8.64 5.00 5.89
CA GLN A 46 7.45 5.68 6.41
C GLN A 46 6.24 5.34 5.51
N PRO A 47 5.03 5.15 6.07
CA PRO A 47 3.86 4.74 5.30
C PRO A 47 3.37 5.79 4.30
N GLY A 48 3.77 7.06 4.47
CA GLY A 48 3.40 8.18 3.61
C GLY A 48 2.58 9.24 4.34
N ASP A 49 2.37 10.38 3.66
CA ASP A 49 1.63 11.51 4.23
C ASP A 49 0.20 11.13 4.62
N ASN A 50 -0.26 11.64 5.77
CA ASN A 50 -1.61 11.38 6.30
C ASN A 50 -1.97 9.89 6.37
N SER A 51 -0.95 9.04 6.51
CA SER A 51 -1.13 7.59 6.50
C SER A 51 -0.55 6.98 7.76
N THR A 52 -1.19 5.93 8.26
CA THR A 52 -0.72 5.16 9.41
C THR A 52 -0.49 3.71 9.00
N ARG A 53 0.40 3.04 9.72
CA ARG A 53 0.72 1.62 9.56
C ARG A 53 0.59 0.91 10.90
N ILE A 54 -0.34 -0.03 10.98
CA ILE A 54 -0.67 -0.74 12.21
C ILE A 54 -0.45 -2.23 11.98
N PRO A 55 0.60 -2.84 12.57
CA PRO A 55 0.78 -4.28 12.54
C PRO A 55 -0.31 -4.97 13.36
N ILE A 56 -0.79 -6.11 12.86
CA ILE A 56 -1.75 -6.97 13.55
C ILE A 56 -1.06 -8.28 13.89
N LEU A 57 -1.17 -8.70 15.15
CA LEU A 57 -0.72 -10.01 15.58
C LEU A 57 -1.69 -11.09 15.09
N THR A 58 -1.14 -12.10 14.44
CA THR A 58 -1.90 -13.28 13.99
C THR A 58 -0.97 -14.47 13.90
N GLU A 59 -1.52 -15.66 14.10
CA GLU A 59 -0.79 -16.93 13.94
C GLU A 59 -0.89 -17.48 12.50
N LEU A 60 -1.75 -16.89 11.65
CA LEU A 60 -2.01 -17.37 10.28
C LEU A 60 -1.00 -16.88 9.24
N TYR A 61 -0.36 -15.74 9.51
CA TYR A 61 0.54 -15.07 8.57
C TYR A 61 1.81 -14.63 9.29
N ILE A 62 2.94 -14.68 8.60
CA ILE A 62 4.23 -14.15 9.10
C ILE A 62 4.10 -12.67 9.46
N GLN A 63 3.32 -11.92 8.68
CA GLN A 63 3.06 -10.51 8.92
C GLN A 63 1.68 -10.12 8.37
N ALA A 64 0.90 -9.39 9.17
CA ALA A 64 -0.33 -8.73 8.75
C ALA A 64 -0.28 -7.25 9.18
N VAL A 65 -0.63 -6.34 8.27
CA VAL A 65 -0.53 -4.90 8.51
C VAL A 65 -1.74 -4.19 7.92
N ILE A 66 -2.37 -3.31 8.70
CA ILE A 66 -3.38 -2.37 8.20
C ILE A 66 -2.70 -1.04 7.90
N PHE A 67 -3.01 -0.52 6.73
CA PHE A 67 -2.66 0.84 6.35
C PHE A 67 -3.95 1.66 6.24
N ASP A 68 -3.98 2.81 6.90
CA ASP A 68 -5.10 3.75 6.85
C ASP A 68 -4.63 5.11 6.35
N HIS A 69 -5.37 5.71 5.42
CA HIS A 69 -5.04 6.98 4.78
C HIS A 69 -6.17 8.00 4.97
N ILE A 70 -5.86 9.10 5.66
CA ILE A 70 -6.79 10.19 5.90
C ILE A 70 -6.83 11.10 4.67
N SER A 71 -7.80 10.81 3.83
CA SER A 71 -8.05 11.58 2.62
C SER A 71 -8.51 13.02 2.94
N ARG A 72 -8.02 14.02 2.19
CA ARG A 72 -8.47 15.41 2.36
C ARG A 72 -9.98 15.53 2.10
N ARG A 73 -10.75 16.17 2.99
CA ARG A 73 -12.17 16.47 2.73
C ARG A 73 -12.29 17.30 1.45
N LYS A 74 -13.34 17.06 0.67
CA LYS A 74 -13.76 18.05 -0.34
C LYS A 74 -14.18 19.31 0.43
N THR A 75 -13.43 20.39 0.25
CA THR A 75 -13.96 21.76 0.38
C THR A 75 -14.89 22.03 -0.78
#